data_AF-D3E4U2-F1
#
_entry.id   AF-D3E4U2-F1
#
_cell.length_a   1.000
_cell.length_b   1.000
_cell.length_c   1.000
_cell.angle_alpha   90.00
_cell.angle_beta   90.00
_cell.angle_gamma   90.00
#
_symmetry.space_group_name_H-M   'P 1'
#
loop_
_entity.id
_entity.type
_entity.pdbx_description
1 polymer ?
#
loop_
_entity_poly.entity_id
_entity_poly.type
_entity_poly.pdbx_seq_one_letter_code
_entity_poly.pdbx_strand_id
1 'polypeptide(L)'
;MVNIKTVALAVIAIIVVLLAIFAVSNVVILAQDDTEGGIPGVDMAALWSLNGGFQWIYPGSSFDPEGRTLHNIYMLDDPYGEVKTIMQYTYNVDPHILVIINDQAAAHIFGDNILDTIRQHDWVEGHSRGDAVGMSITSVNPLPIIPDILMGNIKIMFI
;
A
#
# COMPACT_ATOMS: atom_id res chain seq x y z
N MET A 1 -10.55 -41.23 7.60
CA MET A 1 -11.44 -40.07 7.86
C MET A 1 -10.66 -39.04 8.62
N VAL A 2 -10.59 -37.80 8.15
CA VAL A 2 -9.92 -36.71 8.88
C VAL A 2 -10.83 -36.26 10.03
N ASN A 3 -10.28 -36.18 11.24
CA ASN A 3 -11.03 -35.78 12.43
C ASN A 3 -11.33 -34.28 12.38
N ILE A 4 -12.61 -33.90 12.53
CA ILE A 4 -13.05 -32.50 12.45
C ILE A 4 -12.36 -31.59 13.48
N LYS A 5 -11.95 -32.13 14.64
CA LYS A 5 -11.15 -31.41 15.63
C LYS A 5 -9.76 -31.07 15.11
N THR A 6 -9.14 -31.99 14.36
CA THR A 6 -7.83 -31.78 13.73
C THR A 6 -7.91 -30.74 12.63
N VAL A 7 -8.99 -30.74 11.83
CA VAL A 7 -9.23 -29.69 10.81
C VAL A 7 -9.42 -28.33 11.48
N ALA A 8 -10.27 -28.24 12.51
CA ALA A 8 -10.50 -27.00 13.24
C ALA A 8 -9.22 -26.46 13.89
N LEU A 9 -8.41 -27.33 14.51
CA LEU A 9 -7.14 -26.93 15.12
C LEU A 9 -6.14 -26.41 14.07
N ALA A 10 -6.07 -27.04 12.90
CA ALA A 10 -5.22 -26.59 11.81
C ALA A 10 -5.66 -25.22 11.27
N VAL A 11 -6.97 -24.99 11.09
CA VAL A 11 -7.51 -23.70 10.67
C VAL A 11 -7.20 -22.60 11.69
N ILE A 12 -7.40 -22.87 12.98
CA ILE A 12 -7.08 -21.91 14.06
C ILE A 12 -5.59 -21.59 14.06
N ALA A 13 -4.72 -22.61 13.94
CA ALA A 13 -3.28 -22.40 13.89
C ALA A 13 -2.86 -21.52 12.70
N ILE A 14 -3.46 -21.73 11.51
CA ILE A 14 -3.22 -20.89 10.33
C ILE A 14 -3.65 -19.44 10.59
N ILE A 15 -4.83 -19.21 11.17
CA ILE A 15 -5.31 -17.86 11.51
C ILE A 15 -4.36 -17.17 12.49
N VAL A 16 -3.90 -17.88 13.53
CA VAL A 16 -2.96 -17.34 14.51
C VAL A 16 -1.63 -16.96 13.85
N VAL A 17 -1.12 -17.80 12.95
CA VAL A 17 0.12 -17.52 12.20
C VAL A 17 -0.07 -16.30 11.29
N LEU A 18 -1.20 -16.20 10.56
CA LEU A 18 -1.50 -15.05 9.72
C LEU A 18 -1.63 -13.76 10.52
N LEU A 19 -2.30 -13.80 11.67
CA LEU A 19 -2.41 -12.66 12.58
C LEU A 19 -1.05 -12.27 13.17
N ALA A 20 -0.21 -13.24 13.52
CA ALA A 20 1.14 -12.99 14.02
C ALA A 20 2.03 -12.33 12.94
N ILE A 21 1.96 -12.80 11.70
CA ILE A 21 2.63 -12.18 10.54
C ILE A 21 2.12 -10.74 10.39
N PHE A 22 0.81 -10.52 10.31
CA PHE A 22 0.25 -9.16 10.23
C PHE A 22 0.70 -8.24 11.38
N ALA A 23 0.85 -8.77 12.59
CA ALA A 23 1.27 -7.99 13.76
C ALA A 23 2.76 -7.58 13.73
N VAL A 24 3.62 -8.31 13.02
CA VAL A 24 5.07 -8.00 12.94
C VAL A 24 5.51 -7.50 11.57
N SER A 25 4.60 -7.49 10.60
CA SER A 25 4.93 -7.18 9.21
C SER A 25 5.00 -5.68 8.95
N ASN A 26 6.09 -5.31 8.28
CA ASN A 26 6.20 -4.06 7.55
C ASN A 26 5.29 -4.16 6.32
N VAL A 27 4.32 -3.26 6.24
CA VAL A 27 3.36 -3.17 5.15
C VAL A 27 3.72 -1.97 4.30
N VAL A 28 4.05 -2.19 3.04
CA VAL A 28 4.21 -1.10 2.07
C VAL A 28 2.87 -0.89 1.40
N ILE A 29 2.42 0.35 1.34
CA ILE A 29 1.16 0.76 0.74
C ILE A 29 1.50 1.71 -0.39
N LEU A 30 1.04 1.39 -1.60
CA LEU A 30 1.24 2.19 -2.80
C LEU A 30 -0.11 2.64 -3.34
N ALA A 31 -0.26 3.94 -3.60
CA ALA A 31 -1.39 4.49 -4.32
C ALA A 31 -0.99 4.73 -5.78
N GLN A 32 -1.77 4.16 -6.68
CA GLN A 32 -1.58 4.29 -8.12
C GLN A 32 -2.43 5.42 -8.66
N ASP A 33 -1.88 6.13 -9.65
CA ASP A 33 -2.64 6.96 -10.56
C ASP A 33 -2.83 6.21 -11.88
N ASP A 34 -4.08 5.80 -12.12
CA ASP A 34 -4.54 5.11 -13.32
C ASP A 34 -5.08 6.11 -14.36
N THR A 35 -5.15 7.42 -14.05
CA THR A 35 -5.79 8.43 -14.90
C THR A 35 -4.90 8.96 -16.02
N GLU A 36 -3.59 8.77 -15.96
CA GLU A 36 -2.63 9.33 -16.94
C GLU A 36 -2.59 8.60 -18.30
N GLY A 37 -3.49 7.65 -18.56
CA GLY A 37 -3.65 7.00 -19.88
C GLY A 37 -2.46 6.14 -20.35
N GLY A 38 -1.44 5.97 -19.49
CA GLY A 38 -0.27 5.11 -19.66
C GLY A 38 -0.30 3.88 -18.75
N ILE A 39 0.87 3.27 -18.52
CA ILE A 39 1.01 2.24 -17.48
C ILE A 39 0.91 2.94 -16.12
N PRO A 40 -0.01 2.55 -15.22
CA PRO A 40 -0.17 3.22 -13.95
C PRO A 40 1.13 3.26 -13.13
N GLY A 41 1.53 4.47 -12.76
CA GLY A 41 2.65 4.75 -11.87
C GLY A 41 2.22 4.80 -10.41
N VAL A 42 3.19 5.03 -9.52
CA VAL A 42 2.94 5.19 -8.09
C VAL A 42 3.12 6.66 -7.70
N ASP A 43 2.06 7.27 -7.21
CA ASP A 43 2.09 8.67 -6.79
C ASP A 43 2.23 8.89 -5.31
N MET A 44 1.81 7.90 -4.52
CA MET A 44 2.00 7.92 -3.10
C MET A 44 2.45 6.58 -2.59
N ALA A 45 3.35 6.61 -1.61
CA ALA A 45 3.78 5.43 -0.90
C ALA A 45 3.79 5.70 0.60
N ALA A 46 3.56 4.65 1.38
CA ALA A 46 3.74 4.67 2.81
C ALA A 46 4.25 3.32 3.31
N LEU A 47 5.09 3.36 4.32
CA LEU A 47 5.39 2.19 5.14
C LEU A 47 4.51 2.26 6.40
N TRP A 48 3.80 1.18 6.67
CA TRP A 48 3.12 0.98 7.93
C TRP A 48 3.77 -0.15 8.73
N SER A 49 3.94 0.07 10.02
CA SER A 49 4.31 -0.98 10.97
C SER A 49 3.56 -0.78 12.27
N LEU A 50 3.37 -1.85 13.04
CA LEU A 50 2.65 -1.81 14.31
C LEU A 50 3.28 -0.81 15.31
N ASN A 51 4.61 -0.73 15.35
CA ASN A 51 5.34 0.12 16.29
C ASN A 51 5.62 1.53 15.75
N GLY A 52 5.65 1.70 14.42
CA GLY A 52 6.00 2.97 13.77
C GLY A 52 4.82 3.76 13.22
N GLY A 53 3.62 3.16 13.14
CA GLY A 53 2.48 3.76 12.46
C GLY A 53 2.76 3.98 10.97
N PHE A 54 2.09 4.97 10.37
CA PHE A 54 2.31 5.38 8.99
C PHE A 54 3.54 6.28 8.86
N GLN A 55 4.45 5.90 7.97
CA GLN A 55 5.59 6.67 7.53
C GLN A 55 5.45 6.93 6.03
N TRP A 56 5.23 8.19 5.66
CA TRP A 56 5.06 8.58 4.27
C TRP A 56 6.38 8.50 3.51
N ILE A 57 6.32 7.93 2.32
CA ILE A 57 7.45 7.78 1.40
C ILE A 57 7.16 8.61 0.17
N TYR A 58 8.09 9.48 -0.20
CA TYR A 58 8.06 10.13 -1.49
C TYR A 58 8.58 9.15 -2.54
N PRO A 59 7.73 8.63 -3.47
CA PRO A 59 8.13 7.53 -4.35
C PRO A 59 9.39 7.82 -5.16
N GLY A 60 9.55 9.06 -5.64
CA GLY A 60 10.72 9.49 -6.42
C GLY A 60 12.04 9.64 -5.64
N SER A 61 12.01 9.61 -4.30
CA SER A 61 13.22 9.69 -3.46
C SER A 61 13.75 8.31 -3.07
N SER A 62 12.99 7.26 -3.35
CA SER A 62 13.39 5.87 -3.13
C SER A 62 14.04 5.32 -4.39
N PHE A 63 15.06 4.48 -4.25
CA PHE A 63 15.75 3.89 -5.38
C PHE A 63 16.33 2.50 -5.06
N ASP A 64 16.54 1.69 -6.09
CA ASP A 64 17.34 0.47 -6.04
C ASP A 64 18.78 0.74 -6.52
N PRO A 65 19.68 -0.26 -6.54
CA PRO A 65 21.04 -0.09 -7.07
C PRO A 65 21.11 0.38 -8.53
N GLU A 66 20.08 0.10 -9.32
CA GLU A 66 19.96 0.51 -10.73
C GLU A 66 19.35 1.91 -10.91
N GLY A 67 18.90 2.56 -9.84
CA GLY A 67 18.29 3.89 -9.85
C GLY A 67 16.79 3.90 -10.19
N ARG A 68 16.12 2.74 -10.22
CA ARG A 68 14.66 2.66 -10.36
C ARG A 68 14.01 3.05 -9.04
N THR A 69 12.97 3.87 -9.11
CA THR A 69 12.27 4.40 -7.93
C THR A 69 10.91 3.74 -7.77
N LEU A 70 10.29 3.85 -6.58
CA LEU A 70 8.90 3.39 -6.39
C LEU A 70 7.96 4.06 -7.40
N HIS A 71 8.26 5.29 -7.83
CA HIS A 71 7.47 6.02 -8.84
C HIS A 71 7.41 5.29 -10.18
N ASN A 72 8.48 4.55 -10.52
CA ASN A 72 8.65 3.87 -11.80
C ASN A 72 8.26 2.38 -11.76
N ILE A 73 7.66 1.91 -10.66
CA ILE A 73 7.20 0.53 -10.59
C ILE A 73 5.95 0.41 -11.45
N TYR A 74 6.12 -0.27 -12.58
CA TYR A 74 5.05 -0.60 -13.48
C TYR A 74 4.36 -1.86 -13.00
N MET A 75 3.06 -1.75 -12.69
CA MET A 75 2.28 -2.81 -12.02
C MET A 75 1.89 -3.98 -12.93
N LEU A 76 2.71 -4.28 -13.93
CA LEU A 76 2.52 -5.28 -14.98
C LEU A 76 3.50 -6.46 -14.89
N ASP A 77 4.68 -6.27 -14.29
CA ASP A 77 5.74 -7.28 -14.25
C ASP A 77 5.75 -8.04 -12.92
N ASP A 78 6.64 -7.64 -12.01
CA ASP A 78 6.77 -8.16 -10.65
C ASP A 78 6.94 -6.94 -9.70
N PRO A 79 5.85 -6.21 -9.42
CA PRO A 79 5.94 -5.06 -8.53
C PRO A 79 6.42 -5.46 -7.13
N TYR A 80 6.34 -6.73 -6.74
CA TYR A 80 6.79 -7.24 -5.44
C TYR A 80 8.30 -7.21 -5.29
N GLY A 81 9.00 -7.83 -6.24
CA GLY A 81 10.45 -7.89 -6.25
C GLY A 81 11.07 -6.50 -6.27
N GLU A 82 10.50 -5.61 -7.08
CA GLU A 82 10.97 -4.23 -7.20
C GLU A 82 10.72 -3.42 -5.93
N VAL A 83 9.51 -3.45 -5.37
CA VAL A 83 9.22 -2.77 -4.09
C VAL A 83 10.14 -3.27 -2.99
N LYS A 84 10.28 -4.59 -2.84
CA LYS A 84 11.12 -5.18 -1.79
C LYS A 84 12.57 -4.71 -1.92
N THR A 85 13.11 -4.76 -3.14
CA THR A 85 14.49 -4.34 -3.41
C THR A 85 14.70 -2.86 -3.07
N ILE A 86 13.80 -1.99 -3.52
CA ILE A 86 13.89 -0.55 -3.25
C ILE A 86 13.79 -0.26 -1.75
N MET A 87 12.85 -0.90 -1.05
CA MET A 87 12.64 -0.69 0.38
C MET A 87 13.82 -1.18 1.22
N GLN A 88 14.39 -2.34 0.88
CA GLN A 88 15.58 -2.86 1.52
C GLN A 88 16.80 -1.96 1.24
N TYR A 89 16.95 -1.46 0.03
CA TYR A 89 18.10 -0.64 -0.35
C TYR A 89 18.04 0.78 0.21
N THR A 90 16.92 1.49 0.03
CA THR A 90 16.78 2.89 0.45
C THR A 90 16.57 3.01 1.97
N TYR A 91 15.75 2.14 2.54
CA TYR A 91 15.25 2.32 3.91
C TYR A 91 15.75 1.24 4.88
N ASN A 92 16.47 0.23 4.40
CA ASN A 92 16.90 -0.93 5.20
C ASN A 92 15.70 -1.61 5.92
N VAL A 93 14.57 -1.69 5.20
CA VAL A 93 13.32 -2.30 5.66
C VAL A 93 13.04 -3.51 4.81
N ASP A 94 12.70 -4.63 5.47
CA ASP A 94 12.18 -5.83 4.80
C ASP A 94 10.64 -5.82 4.87
N PRO A 95 9.93 -5.44 3.79
CA PRO A 95 8.48 -5.52 3.74
C PRO A 95 8.02 -6.96 3.53
N HIS A 96 6.95 -7.34 4.21
CA HIS A 96 6.34 -8.67 4.08
C HIS A 96 4.93 -8.61 3.48
N ILE A 97 4.36 -7.40 3.37
CA ILE A 97 3.05 -7.20 2.78
C ILE A 97 3.13 -5.97 1.87
N LEU A 98 2.63 -6.11 0.65
CA LEU A 98 2.40 -5.02 -0.28
C LEU A 98 0.90 -4.83 -0.44
N VAL A 99 0.43 -3.60 -0.25
CA VAL A 99 -0.93 -3.18 -0.57
C VAL A 99 -0.84 -2.17 -1.69
N ILE A 100 -1.60 -2.39 -2.77
CA ILE A 100 -1.72 -1.44 -3.87
C ILE A 100 -3.17 -0.98 -3.93
N ILE A 101 -3.39 0.32 -4.04
CA ILE A 101 -4.71 0.96 -4.11
C ILE A 101 -4.74 1.82 -5.37
N ASN A 102 -5.72 1.62 -6.24
CA ASN A 102 -5.91 2.49 -7.40
C ASN A 102 -6.87 3.65 -7.14
N ASP A 103 -7.01 4.54 -8.12
CA ASP A 103 -7.89 5.71 -8.03
C ASP A 103 -9.35 5.35 -7.77
N GLN A 104 -9.84 4.22 -8.28
CA GLN A 104 -11.22 3.79 -8.04
C GLN A 104 -11.45 3.46 -6.56
N ALA A 105 -10.58 2.64 -5.97
CA ALA A 105 -10.66 2.34 -4.54
C ALA A 105 -10.45 3.61 -3.69
N ALA A 106 -9.50 4.46 -4.09
CA ALA A 106 -9.23 5.70 -3.39
C ALA A 106 -10.47 6.62 -3.39
N ALA A 107 -11.15 6.75 -4.53
CA ALA A 107 -12.38 7.52 -4.67
C ALA A 107 -13.54 6.95 -3.83
N HIS A 108 -13.74 5.63 -3.85
CA HIS A 108 -14.78 5.00 -3.04
C HIS A 108 -14.58 5.20 -1.54
N ILE A 109 -13.33 5.18 -1.06
CA ILE A 109 -12.98 5.23 0.36
C ILE A 109 -12.87 6.67 0.88
N PHE A 110 -12.24 7.56 0.12
CA PHE A 110 -11.85 8.90 0.57
C PHE A 110 -12.55 10.04 -0.19
N GLY A 111 -13.24 9.74 -1.29
CA GLY A 111 -13.85 10.71 -2.21
C GLY A 111 -13.01 10.95 -3.47
N ASP A 112 -13.67 11.46 -4.51
CA ASP A 112 -13.06 11.69 -5.83
C ASP A 112 -11.85 12.63 -5.75
N ASN A 113 -10.86 12.41 -6.63
CA ASN A 113 -9.65 13.25 -6.78
C ASN A 113 -8.84 13.42 -5.47
N ILE A 114 -8.86 12.42 -4.58
CA ILE A 114 -8.13 12.50 -3.32
C ILE A 114 -6.62 12.63 -3.53
N LEU A 115 -6.03 11.94 -4.51
CA LEU A 115 -4.60 12.05 -4.82
C LEU A 115 -4.24 13.47 -5.26
N ASP A 116 -5.03 14.08 -6.14
CA ASP A 116 -4.82 15.46 -6.59
C ASP A 116 -4.97 16.46 -5.44
N THR A 117 -5.93 16.25 -4.56
CA THR A 117 -6.13 17.10 -3.38
C THR A 117 -4.91 17.03 -2.45
N ILE A 118 -4.35 15.83 -2.26
CA ILE A 118 -3.12 15.64 -1.48
C ILE A 118 -1.93 16.31 -2.17
N ARG A 119 -1.78 16.16 -3.49
CA ARG A 119 -0.70 16.82 -4.27
C ARG A 119 -0.80 18.34 -4.18
N GLN A 120 -2.01 18.90 -4.21
CA GLN A 120 -2.25 20.33 -4.06
C GLN A 120 -1.74 20.84 -2.71
N HIS A 121 -2.08 20.17 -1.61
CA HIS A 121 -1.60 20.56 -0.28
C HIS A 121 -0.09 20.31 -0.10
N ASP A 122 0.46 19.21 -0.60
CA ASP A 122 1.88 18.87 -0.45
C ASP A 122 2.80 19.71 -1.35
N TRP A 123 2.62 19.65 -2.67
CA TRP A 123 3.51 20.32 -3.62
C TRP A 123 3.18 21.81 -3.72
N VAL A 124 1.92 22.15 -4.01
CA VAL A 124 1.56 23.52 -4.39
C VAL A 124 1.56 24.45 -3.17
N GLU A 125 1.03 23.98 -2.05
CA GLU A 125 0.95 24.76 -0.80
C GLU A 125 2.16 24.55 0.13
N GLY A 126 2.97 23.51 -0.13
CA GLY A 126 4.22 23.26 0.59
C GLY A 126 4.05 22.60 1.96
N HIS A 127 2.92 21.96 2.22
CA HIS A 127 2.73 21.17 3.45
C HIS A 127 3.54 19.88 3.40
N SER A 128 3.84 19.32 4.57
CA SER A 128 4.42 17.97 4.62
C SER A 128 3.40 16.96 4.09
N ARG A 129 3.86 15.88 3.44
CA ARG A 129 2.95 14.86 2.88
C ARG A 129 1.96 14.31 3.90
N GLY A 130 2.40 14.11 5.14
CA GLY A 130 1.51 13.65 6.21
C GLY A 130 0.43 14.66 6.58
N ASP A 131 0.78 15.95 6.64
CA ASP A 131 -0.18 17.02 6.90
C ASP A 131 -1.14 17.18 5.71
N ALA A 132 -0.62 17.15 4.48
CA ALA A 132 -1.41 17.20 3.26
C ALA A 132 -2.45 16.08 3.20
N VAL A 133 -2.08 14.84 3.56
CA VAL A 133 -3.03 13.73 3.70
C VAL A 133 -4.07 14.01 4.78
N GLY A 134 -3.63 14.45 5.97
CA GLY A 134 -4.54 14.76 7.07
C GLY A 134 -5.53 15.89 6.75
N MET A 135 -5.14 16.85 5.92
CA MET A 135 -5.98 17.95 5.45
C MET A 135 -6.95 17.51 4.35
N SER A 136 -6.52 16.58 3.48
CA SER A 136 -7.31 16.11 2.34
C SER A 136 -8.41 15.13 2.74
N ILE A 137 -8.12 14.24 3.71
CA ILE A 137 -9.07 13.22 4.15
C ILE A 137 -10.05 13.83 5.16
N THR A 138 -11.20 14.29 4.66
CA THR A 138 -12.27 14.85 5.49
C THR A 138 -13.27 13.80 5.98
N SER A 139 -13.37 12.67 5.29
CA SER A 139 -14.19 11.53 5.67
C SER A 139 -13.61 10.22 5.12
N VAL A 140 -13.94 9.11 5.77
CA VAL A 140 -13.52 7.77 5.35
C VAL A 140 -14.75 6.88 5.31
N ASN A 141 -15.01 6.27 4.16
CA ASN A 141 -16.01 5.23 4.00
C ASN A 141 -15.32 3.85 3.95
N PRO A 142 -15.38 3.04 5.02
CA PRO A 142 -14.73 1.74 5.02
C PRO A 142 -15.53 0.64 4.30
N LEU A 143 -16.81 0.88 3.99
CA LEU A 143 -17.69 -0.13 3.38
C LEU A 143 -17.18 -0.68 2.03
N PRO A 144 -16.59 0.14 1.14
CA PRO A 144 -16.10 -0.32 -0.16
C PRO A 144 -14.81 -1.15 -0.12
N ILE A 145 -14.05 -1.15 1.00
CA ILE A 145 -12.74 -1.81 1.09
C ILE A 145 -12.81 -3.28 0.66
N ILE A 146 -13.77 -4.05 1.19
CA ILE A 146 -13.88 -5.48 0.87
C ILE A 146 -14.34 -5.69 -0.59
N PRO A 147 -15.39 -5.02 -1.09
CA PRO A 147 -15.71 -5.03 -2.52
C PRO A 147 -14.53 -4.67 -3.44
N ASP A 148 -13.76 -3.63 -3.11
CA ASP A 148 -12.63 -3.17 -3.93
C ASP A 148 -11.46 -4.17 -3.92
N ILE A 149 -11.24 -4.89 -2.82
CA ILE A 149 -10.32 -6.04 -2.80
C ILE A 149 -10.79 -7.13 -3.78
N LEU A 150 -12.08 -7.48 -3.75
CA LEU A 150 -12.63 -8.52 -4.61
C LEU A 150 -12.64 -8.15 -6.10
N MET A 151 -12.78 -6.86 -6.41
CA MET A 151 -12.74 -6.32 -7.77
C MET A 151 -11.32 -6.09 -8.28
N GLY A 152 -10.31 -6.17 -7.42
CA GLY A 152 -8.90 -5.97 -7.78
C GLY A 152 -8.44 -4.51 -7.79
N ASN A 153 -9.28 -3.59 -7.28
CA ASN A 153 -8.94 -2.18 -7.08
C ASN A 153 -8.02 -1.98 -5.87
N ILE A 154 -8.12 -2.87 -4.87
CA ILE A 154 -7.13 -3.03 -3.81
C ILE A 154 -6.48 -4.40 -3.97
N LYS A 155 -5.15 -4.43 -4.11
CA LYS A 155 -4.38 -5.67 -4.22
C LYS A 155 -3.55 -5.83 -2.96
N ILE A 156 -3.68 -6.99 -2.30
CA ILE A 156 -2.90 -7.32 -1.09
C ILE A 156 -2.06 -8.54 -1.42
N MET A 157 -0.77 -8.44 -1.18
CA MET A 157 0.19 -9.50 -1.46
C MET A 157 1.16 -9.72 -0.32
N PHE A 158 1.52 -10.98 -0.10
CA PHE A 158 2.53 -11.40 0.86
C PHE A 158 3.89 -11.50 0.17
N ILE A 159 4.97 -11.09 0.87
CA ILE A 159 6.35 -10.96 0.37
C ILE A 159 7.36 -11.61 1.33
#